data_AF-A0A2D6RT87-F1
#
_entry.id   AF-A0A2D6RT87-F1
#
_cell.length_a   1.000
_cell.length_b   1.000
_cell.length_c   1.000
_cell.angle_alpha   90.00
_cell.angle_beta   90.00
_cell.angle_gamma   90.00
#
_symmetry.space_group_name_H-M   'P 1'
#
loop_
_entity.id
_entity.type
_entity.pdbx_description
1 polymer ?
#
loop_
_entity_poly.entity_id
_entity_poly.type
_entity_poly.pdbx_seq_one_letter_code
_entity_poly.pdbx_strand_id
1 'polypeptide(L)'
;MAYDDVVKEFIDFVNLQVGVYMNSIAGFSGAKIQMERQSARVLRAQSRKIDARGDQVITHQSFEDPQRPDVIHSRIVTAEKFIQENSLGGINQRQLSYSVIVFIFTYWEDEIRPRLAAASNAELKNVKCEIMGDLRCIRNSILHTKGVFTPEWHKKLVVLKDYFAVDKPIEISYELMHQIFVKVKQGCTKLILEWLGEDPGDRFDIDQLKGFAIQKGSRNA
;
A
#
# COMPACT_ATOMS: atom_id res chain seq x y z
N MET A 1 22.30 -9.01 -19.04
CA MET A 1 21.11 -9.55 -18.36
C MET A 1 19.98 -9.54 -19.36
N ALA A 2 19.20 -10.61 -19.46
CA ALA A 2 18.11 -10.67 -20.44
C ALA A 2 16.96 -9.74 -20.02
N TYR A 3 16.22 -9.20 -21.00
CA TYR A 3 15.13 -8.26 -20.74
C TYR A 3 14.06 -8.85 -19.82
N ASP A 4 13.70 -10.12 -20.03
CA ASP A 4 12.72 -10.85 -19.23
C ASP A 4 13.18 -11.08 -17.80
N ASP A 5 14.49 -11.26 -17.55
CA ASP A 5 15.04 -11.34 -16.19
C ASP A 5 14.83 -10.03 -15.41
N VAL A 6 15.03 -8.88 -16.07
CA VAL A 6 14.81 -7.56 -15.46
C VAL A 6 13.33 -7.36 -15.11
N VAL A 7 12.40 -7.76 -15.99
CA VAL A 7 10.97 -7.66 -15.69
C VAL A 7 10.57 -8.61 -14.56
N LYS A 8 11.08 -9.85 -14.54
CA LYS A 8 10.83 -10.82 -13.45
C LYS A 8 11.30 -10.28 -12.10
N GLU A 9 12.50 -9.71 -12.05
CA GLU A 9 13.03 -9.07 -10.82
C GLU A 9 12.10 -7.97 -10.32
N PHE A 10 11.55 -7.15 -11.22
CA PHE A 10 10.61 -6.12 -10.84
C PHE A 10 9.27 -6.69 -10.34
N ILE A 11 8.76 -7.77 -10.95
CA ILE A 11 7.57 -8.47 -10.46
C ILE A 11 7.81 -9.02 -9.05
N ASP A 12 8.99 -9.60 -8.79
CA ASP A 12 9.37 -10.10 -7.47
C ASP A 12 9.46 -8.97 -6.44
N PHE A 13 10.04 -7.82 -6.82
CA PHE A 13 10.02 -6.63 -6.00
C PHE A 13 8.59 -6.17 -5.67
N VAL A 14 7.70 -6.13 -6.66
CA VAL A 14 6.28 -5.78 -6.43
C VAL A 14 5.61 -6.79 -5.50
N ASN A 15 5.90 -8.09 -5.62
CA ASN A 15 5.41 -9.13 -4.71
C ASN A 15 5.88 -8.91 -3.27
N LEU A 16 7.13 -8.51 -3.06
CA LEU A 16 7.63 -8.13 -1.74
C LEU A 16 6.84 -6.95 -1.17
N GLN A 17 6.54 -5.94 -1.98
CA GLN A 17 5.71 -4.80 -1.56
C GLN A 17 4.27 -5.19 -1.21
N VAL A 18 3.68 -6.15 -1.96
CA VAL A 18 2.38 -6.74 -1.60
C VAL A 18 2.45 -7.38 -0.22
N GLY A 19 3.50 -8.16 0.05
CA GLY A 19 3.71 -8.80 1.36
C GLY A 19 3.82 -7.78 2.50
N VAL A 20 4.66 -6.75 2.34
CA VAL A 20 4.80 -5.66 3.33
C VAL A 20 3.46 -4.96 3.57
N TYR A 21 2.73 -4.63 2.50
CA TYR A 21 1.42 -4.01 2.62
C TYR A 21 0.44 -4.89 3.40
N MET A 22 0.25 -6.14 2.98
CA MET A 22 -0.72 -7.06 3.61
C MET A 22 -0.38 -7.35 5.08
N ASN A 23 0.89 -7.59 5.40
CA ASN A 23 1.34 -7.83 6.77
C ASN A 23 1.12 -6.61 7.66
N SER A 24 1.36 -5.41 7.13
CA SER A 24 1.16 -4.16 7.87
C SER A 24 -0.33 -3.89 8.13
N ILE A 25 -1.20 -4.11 7.14
CA ILE A 25 -2.67 -3.98 7.32
C ILE A 25 -3.17 -4.97 8.37
N ALA A 26 -2.72 -6.23 8.33
CA ALA A 26 -3.03 -7.21 9.36
C ALA A 26 -2.55 -6.77 10.74
N GLY A 27 -1.34 -6.19 10.82
CA GLY A 27 -0.77 -5.59 12.03
C GLY A 27 -1.62 -4.45 12.59
N PHE A 28 -2.08 -3.52 11.76
CA PHE A 28 -2.96 -2.41 12.16
C PHE A 28 -4.29 -2.95 12.69
N SER A 29 -4.91 -3.90 11.99
CA SER A 29 -6.16 -4.53 12.42
C SER A 29 -5.99 -5.27 13.75
N GLY A 30 -4.88 -5.99 13.94
CA GLY A 30 -4.57 -6.68 15.20
C GLY A 30 -4.37 -5.70 16.35
N ALA A 31 -3.59 -4.64 16.13
CA ALA A 31 -3.34 -3.59 17.10
C ALA A 31 -4.64 -2.87 17.51
N LYS A 32 -5.52 -2.57 16.55
CA LYS A 32 -6.86 -2.03 16.80
C LYS A 32 -7.66 -2.94 17.74
N ILE A 33 -7.81 -4.21 17.39
CA ILE A 33 -8.59 -5.18 18.18
C ILE A 33 -8.02 -5.31 19.59
N GLN A 34 -6.70 -5.32 19.73
CA GLN A 34 -6.04 -5.34 21.02
C GLN A 34 -6.39 -4.10 21.84
N MET A 35 -6.30 -2.89 21.25
CA MET A 35 -6.63 -1.64 21.92
C MET A 35 -8.11 -1.57 22.32
N GLU A 36 -9.04 -1.98 21.46
CA GLU A 36 -10.48 -2.05 21.76
C GLU A 36 -10.74 -2.96 22.98
N ARG A 37 -10.09 -4.13 23.03
CA ARG A 37 -10.20 -5.06 24.16
C ARG A 37 -9.61 -4.48 25.44
N GLN A 38 -8.46 -3.82 25.36
CA GLN A 38 -7.83 -3.21 26.54
C GLN A 38 -8.64 -2.03 27.06
N SER A 39 -9.11 -1.14 26.18
CA SER A 39 -9.98 -0.03 26.56
C SER A 39 -11.24 -0.53 27.26
N ALA A 40 -11.89 -1.58 26.74
CA ALA A 40 -13.05 -2.19 27.38
C ALA A 40 -12.75 -2.82 28.75
N ARG A 41 -11.52 -3.34 28.95
CA ARG A 41 -11.08 -3.89 30.26
C ARG A 41 -10.80 -2.79 31.28
N VAL A 42 -10.06 -1.76 30.89
CA VAL A 42 -9.66 -0.63 31.75
C VAL A 42 -10.87 0.20 32.17
N LEU A 43 -11.79 0.46 31.24
CA LEU A 43 -13.02 1.23 31.50
C LEU A 43 -14.07 0.43 32.28
N ARG A 44 -13.90 -0.89 32.44
CA ARG A 44 -14.81 -1.70 33.25
C ARG A 44 -14.65 -1.33 34.72
N ALA A 45 -15.69 -0.76 35.31
CA ALA A 45 -15.75 -0.49 36.74
C ALA A 45 -15.51 -1.79 37.53
N GLN A 46 -14.40 -1.87 38.28
CA GLN A 46 -14.07 -3.06 39.06
C GLN A 46 -14.84 -3.11 40.39
N SER A 47 -15.15 -1.95 40.95
CA SER A 47 -16.03 -1.82 42.09
C SER A 47 -16.81 -0.52 42.02
N ARG A 48 -18.05 -0.56 42.49
CA ARG A 48 -18.83 0.61 42.88
C ARG A 48 -18.93 0.57 44.39
N LYS A 49 -18.22 1.45 45.09
CA LYS A 49 -18.36 1.64 46.53
C LYS A 49 -18.99 3.00 46.80
N ILE A 50 -19.71 3.09 47.89
CA ILE A 50 -20.20 4.36 48.43
C ILE A 50 -19.22 4.76 49.52
N ASP A 51 -18.67 5.97 49.46
CA ASP A 51 -17.77 6.47 50.49
C ASP A 51 -18.51 6.87 51.78
N ALA A 52 -17.78 7.29 52.81
CA ALA A 52 -18.37 7.70 54.09
C ALA A 52 -19.27 8.95 54.01
N ARG A 53 -19.27 9.66 52.87
CA ARG A 53 -20.07 10.86 52.61
C ARG A 53 -21.28 10.59 51.72
N GLY A 54 -21.42 9.36 51.20
CA GLY A 54 -22.52 8.95 50.32
C GLY A 54 -22.17 9.01 48.83
N ASP A 55 -20.94 9.31 48.47
CA ASP A 55 -20.54 9.49 47.07
C ASP A 55 -20.16 8.16 46.41
N GLN A 56 -20.53 7.99 45.14
CA GLN A 56 -20.13 6.82 44.36
C GLN A 56 -18.66 6.92 43.95
N VAL A 57 -17.86 6.00 44.46
CA VAL A 57 -16.46 5.80 44.06
C VAL A 57 -16.41 4.65 43.05
N ILE A 58 -16.00 4.97 41.82
CA ILE A 58 -15.76 4.00 40.74
C ILE A 58 -14.24 3.86 40.57
N THR A 59 -13.73 2.65 40.77
CA THR A 59 -12.30 2.36 40.55
C THR A 59 -12.09 1.72 39.17
N HIS A 60 -11.22 2.33 38.38
CA HIS A 60 -10.74 1.81 37.09
C HIS A 60 -9.32 1.24 37.24
N GLN A 61 -8.98 0.21 36.47
CA GLN A 61 -7.67 -0.44 36.51
C GLN A 61 -6.73 0.24 35.50
N SER A 62 -5.78 1.07 35.94
CA SER A 62 -4.67 1.51 35.08
C SER A 62 -3.54 0.49 35.19
N PHE A 63 -3.24 -0.23 34.11
CA PHE A 63 -2.21 -1.28 34.12
C PHE A 63 -0.78 -0.71 33.97
N GLU A 64 -0.64 0.52 33.51
CA GLU A 64 0.65 1.14 33.24
C GLU A 64 0.66 2.57 33.81
N ASP A 65 1.67 2.88 34.62
CA ASP A 65 1.98 4.24 35.04
C ASP A 65 2.95 4.84 34.02
N PRO A 66 2.54 5.85 33.23
CA PRO A 66 3.39 6.47 32.20
C PRO A 66 4.65 7.13 32.77
N GLN A 67 4.71 7.37 34.08
CA GLN A 67 5.86 8.00 34.74
C GLN A 67 6.98 7.00 35.10
N ARG A 68 6.76 5.71 34.83
CA ARG A 68 7.73 4.66 35.15
C ARG A 68 8.85 4.56 34.11
N PRO A 69 10.14 4.50 34.52
CA PRO A 69 11.28 4.47 33.62
C PRO A 69 11.41 3.15 32.82
N ASP A 70 10.70 2.10 33.21
CA ASP A 70 10.67 0.79 32.54
C ASP A 70 9.56 0.66 31.47
N VAL A 71 8.79 1.73 31.21
CA VAL A 71 7.74 1.76 30.18
C VAL A 71 8.29 2.38 28.89
N ILE A 72 8.46 1.55 27.85
CA ILE A 72 8.86 2.02 26.52
C ILE A 72 7.64 2.63 25.82
N HIS A 73 7.61 3.97 25.76
CA HIS A 73 6.57 4.72 25.08
C HIS A 73 6.89 4.79 23.57
N SER A 74 6.15 4.06 22.73
CA SER A 74 6.31 4.21 21.27
C SER A 74 5.66 5.51 20.75
N ARG A 75 4.52 5.90 21.33
CA ARG A 75 3.79 7.15 21.03
C ARG A 75 2.73 7.44 22.11
N ILE A 76 2.55 8.71 22.48
CA ILE A 76 1.45 9.14 23.35
C ILE A 76 0.24 9.51 22.48
N VAL A 77 -0.84 8.74 22.58
CA VAL A 77 -2.08 8.94 21.82
C VAL A 77 -3.28 8.38 22.60
N THR A 78 -4.46 8.98 22.46
CA THR A 78 -5.69 8.47 23.07
C THR A 78 -6.11 7.15 22.43
N ALA A 79 -6.72 6.24 23.19
CA ALA A 79 -7.23 4.97 22.67
C ALA A 79 -8.17 5.14 21.45
N GLU A 80 -9.09 6.11 21.52
CA GLU A 80 -10.01 6.42 20.41
C GLU A 80 -9.26 6.79 19.13
N LYS A 81 -8.35 7.75 19.20
CA LYS A 81 -7.51 8.14 18.07
C LYS A 81 -6.66 6.97 17.54
N PHE A 82 -6.08 6.15 18.42
CA PHE A 82 -5.33 4.97 18.00
C PHE A 82 -6.20 3.98 17.21
N ILE A 83 -7.43 3.73 17.66
CA ILE A 83 -8.41 2.88 16.98
C ILE A 83 -8.80 3.48 15.62
N GLN A 84 -9.04 4.80 15.55
CA GLN A 84 -9.35 5.49 14.30
C GLN A 84 -8.18 5.43 13.30
N GLU A 85 -6.96 5.68 13.75
CA GLU A 85 -5.76 5.70 12.90
C GLU A 85 -5.44 4.32 12.31
N ASN A 86 -5.71 3.24 13.05
CA ASN A 86 -5.48 1.84 12.65
C ASN A 86 -6.72 1.14 12.05
N SER A 87 -7.87 1.83 11.96
CA SER A 87 -9.04 1.28 11.29
C SER A 87 -8.85 1.21 9.78
N LEU A 88 -9.67 0.39 9.11
CA LEU A 88 -9.70 0.34 7.65
C LEU A 88 -9.98 1.74 7.08
N GLY A 89 -9.17 2.18 6.13
CA GLY A 89 -9.20 3.53 5.55
C GLY A 89 -8.58 4.62 6.45
N GLY A 90 -8.12 4.27 7.65
CA GLY A 90 -7.45 5.16 8.58
C GLY A 90 -6.11 5.68 8.05
N ILE A 91 -5.56 6.68 8.74
CA ILE A 91 -4.35 7.38 8.29
C ILE A 91 -3.14 6.43 8.13
N ASN A 92 -3.02 5.39 8.97
CA ASN A 92 -1.90 4.45 8.87
C ASN A 92 -1.96 3.64 7.58
N GLN A 93 -3.14 3.13 7.21
CA GLN A 93 -3.33 2.45 5.92
C GLN A 93 -3.07 3.41 4.75
N ARG A 94 -3.56 4.65 4.84
CA ARG A 94 -3.39 5.66 3.78
C ARG A 94 -1.92 5.98 3.54
N GLN A 95 -1.18 6.27 4.62
CA GLN A 95 0.26 6.57 4.57
C GLN A 95 1.08 5.39 4.06
N LEU A 96 0.73 4.18 4.49
CA LEU A 96 1.34 2.96 3.97
C LEU A 96 1.10 2.81 2.46
N SER A 97 -0.14 3.02 2.00
CA SER A 97 -0.49 2.94 0.57
C SER A 97 0.30 3.95 -0.26
N TYR A 98 0.40 5.19 0.21
CA TYR A 98 1.21 6.22 -0.44
C TYR A 98 2.68 5.82 -0.51
N SER A 99 3.24 5.34 0.61
CA SER A 99 4.64 4.94 0.69
C SER A 99 4.96 3.82 -0.29
N VAL A 100 4.09 2.80 -0.38
CA VAL A 100 4.27 1.68 -1.31
C VAL A 100 4.19 2.14 -2.77
N ILE A 101 3.22 2.98 -3.13
CA ILE A 101 3.10 3.51 -4.50
C ILE A 101 4.34 4.31 -4.90
N VAL A 102 4.77 5.21 -4.01
CA VAL A 102 5.96 6.03 -4.25
C VAL A 102 7.19 5.13 -4.42
N PHE A 103 7.33 4.10 -3.60
CA PHE A 103 8.48 3.21 -3.67
C PHE A 103 8.49 2.36 -4.94
N ILE A 104 7.34 1.79 -5.34
CA ILE A 104 7.19 1.04 -6.60
C ILE A 104 7.57 1.91 -7.79
N PHE A 105 7.02 3.12 -7.87
CA PHE A 105 7.34 4.01 -8.98
C PHE A 105 8.82 4.44 -8.98
N THR A 106 9.38 4.74 -7.82
CA THR A 106 10.77 5.19 -7.71
C THR A 106 11.73 4.07 -8.14
N TYR A 107 11.52 2.85 -7.65
CA TYR A 107 12.32 1.69 -8.08
C TYR A 107 12.15 1.39 -9.57
N TRP A 108 10.94 1.55 -10.11
CA TRP A 108 10.71 1.45 -11.54
C TRP A 108 11.54 2.47 -12.34
N GLU A 109 11.45 3.76 -12.00
CA GLU A 109 12.04 4.84 -12.79
C GLU A 109 13.58 4.87 -12.67
N ASP A 110 14.11 4.63 -11.48
CA ASP A 110 15.54 4.80 -11.18
C ASP A 110 16.35 3.54 -11.51
N GLU A 111 15.78 2.34 -11.30
CA GLU A 111 16.53 1.08 -11.44
C GLU A 111 16.06 0.25 -12.64
N ILE A 112 14.76 -0.03 -12.72
CA ILE A 112 14.25 -1.03 -13.68
C ILE A 112 14.18 -0.48 -15.10
N ARG A 113 13.58 0.70 -15.29
CA ARG A 113 13.37 1.30 -16.61
C ARG A 113 14.68 1.56 -17.36
N PRO A 114 15.77 2.05 -16.72
CA PRO A 114 17.07 2.17 -17.38
C PRO A 114 17.68 0.82 -17.78
N ARG A 115 17.53 -0.20 -16.94
CA ARG A 115 18.02 -1.56 -17.24
C ARG A 115 17.25 -2.20 -18.39
N LEU A 116 15.94 -1.98 -18.49
CA LEU A 116 15.12 -2.41 -19.63
C LEU A 116 15.54 -1.72 -20.92
N ALA A 117 15.81 -0.41 -20.87
CA ALA A 117 16.29 0.35 -22.03
C ALA A 117 17.63 -0.19 -22.53
N ALA A 118 18.57 -0.44 -21.61
CA ALA A 118 19.86 -1.04 -21.94
C ALA A 118 19.73 -2.46 -22.50
N ALA A 119 18.87 -3.30 -21.91
CA ALA A 119 18.67 -4.69 -22.35
C ALA A 119 18.00 -4.79 -23.73
N SER A 120 17.17 -3.82 -24.10
CA SER A 120 16.49 -3.75 -25.40
C SER A 120 17.20 -2.88 -26.43
N ASN A 121 18.36 -2.31 -26.08
CA ASN A 121 19.10 -1.32 -26.89
C ASN A 121 18.18 -0.17 -27.38
N ALA A 122 17.25 0.25 -26.54
CA ALA A 122 16.30 1.32 -26.81
C ALA A 122 16.65 2.57 -26.00
N GLU A 123 16.23 3.74 -26.49
CA GLU A 123 16.29 4.95 -25.67
C GLU A 123 15.32 4.86 -24.49
N LEU A 124 15.71 5.41 -23.33
CA LEU A 124 14.91 5.39 -22.10
C LEU A 124 13.47 5.92 -22.30
N LYS A 125 13.30 6.93 -23.16
CA LYS A 125 12.01 7.54 -23.48
C LYS A 125 11.04 6.58 -24.22
N ASN A 126 11.58 5.53 -24.83
CA ASN A 126 10.82 4.53 -25.58
C ASN A 126 10.36 3.37 -24.69
N VAL A 127 10.99 3.15 -23.52
CA VAL A 127 10.47 2.21 -22.51
C VAL A 127 9.29 2.86 -21.79
N LYS A 128 8.07 2.46 -22.16
CA LYS A 128 6.81 3.03 -21.66
C LYS A 128 5.95 1.95 -21.02
N CYS A 129 5.27 2.32 -19.95
CA CYS A 129 4.30 1.46 -19.27
C CYS A 129 3.20 2.36 -18.70
N GLU A 130 1.96 2.20 -19.17
CA GLU A 130 0.85 3.12 -18.87
C GLU A 130 0.58 3.22 -17.37
N ILE A 131 0.53 2.08 -16.67
CA ILE A 131 0.33 2.04 -15.22
C ILE A 131 1.46 2.76 -14.47
N MET A 132 2.71 2.73 -14.96
CA MET A 132 3.79 3.51 -14.35
C MET A 132 3.64 5.01 -14.61
N GLY A 133 3.09 5.38 -15.77
CA GLY A 133 2.66 6.74 -16.07
C GLY A 133 1.60 7.25 -15.08
N ASP A 134 0.66 6.39 -14.70
CA ASP A 134 -0.36 6.70 -13.70
C ASP A 134 0.23 6.82 -12.29
N LEU A 135 1.08 5.87 -11.88
CA LEU A 135 1.76 5.93 -10.58
C LEU A 135 2.64 7.18 -10.44
N ARG A 136 3.25 7.66 -11.53
CA ARG A 136 3.94 8.96 -11.57
C ARG A 136 3.00 10.12 -11.21
N CYS A 137 1.81 10.13 -11.81
CA CYS A 137 0.81 11.18 -11.56
C CYS A 137 0.27 11.12 -10.12
N ILE A 138 0.04 9.91 -9.59
CA ILE A 138 -0.35 9.67 -8.20
C ILE A 138 0.74 10.17 -7.25
N ARG A 139 2.01 9.75 -7.46
CA ARG A 139 3.17 10.20 -6.67
C ARG A 139 3.28 11.72 -6.65
N ASN A 140 3.22 12.36 -7.81
CA ASN A 140 3.34 13.81 -7.87
C ASN A 140 2.22 14.50 -7.09
N SER A 141 1.01 13.95 -7.14
CA SER A 141 -0.11 14.48 -6.37
C SER A 141 0.07 14.27 -4.85
N ILE A 142 0.54 13.10 -4.43
CA ILE A 142 0.89 12.80 -3.02
C ILE A 142 1.94 13.80 -2.51
N LEU A 143 3.03 14.00 -3.26
CA LEU A 143 4.19 14.77 -2.80
C LEU A 143 4.00 16.28 -2.92
N HIS A 144 3.27 16.76 -3.93
CA HIS A 144 3.25 18.19 -4.27
C HIS A 144 1.89 18.87 -4.10
N THR A 145 0.79 18.13 -4.08
CA THR A 145 -0.57 18.70 -3.95
C THR A 145 -1.30 18.19 -2.72
N LYS A 146 -0.55 17.77 -1.69
CA LYS A 146 -1.08 17.24 -0.42
C LYS A 146 -2.04 16.05 -0.63
N GLY A 147 -1.80 15.27 -1.68
CA GLY A 147 -2.65 14.15 -2.05
C GLY A 147 -3.98 14.55 -2.67
N VAL A 148 -4.05 15.65 -3.43
CA VAL A 148 -5.26 16.04 -4.19
C VAL A 148 -4.96 16.00 -5.69
N PHE A 149 -5.81 15.33 -6.48
CA PHE A 149 -5.66 15.32 -7.92
C PHE A 149 -6.08 16.65 -8.55
N THR A 150 -5.13 17.36 -9.17
CA THR A 150 -5.44 18.52 -9.99
C THR A 150 -5.98 18.08 -11.36
N PRO A 151 -6.71 18.93 -12.09
CA PRO A 151 -7.15 18.63 -13.45
C PRO A 151 -5.99 18.25 -14.38
N GLU A 152 -4.80 18.84 -14.16
CA GLU A 152 -3.61 18.61 -14.96
C GLU A 152 -3.01 17.22 -14.78
N TRP A 153 -3.03 16.67 -13.56
CA TRP A 153 -2.54 15.32 -13.29
C TRP A 153 -3.60 14.27 -13.62
N HIS A 154 -4.88 14.55 -13.32
CA HIS A 154 -5.97 13.63 -13.59
C HIS A 154 -6.11 13.32 -15.08
N LYS A 155 -6.01 14.33 -15.97
CA LYS A 155 -6.09 14.11 -17.42
C LYS A 155 -4.98 13.21 -18.00
N LYS A 156 -3.86 13.04 -17.27
CA LYS A 156 -2.73 12.21 -17.69
C LYS A 156 -2.89 10.75 -17.25
N LEU A 157 -3.87 10.45 -16.40
CA LEU A 157 -4.20 9.08 -16.02
C LEU A 157 -4.83 8.34 -17.20
N VAL A 158 -4.45 7.09 -17.37
CA VAL A 158 -4.96 6.19 -18.42
C VAL A 158 -5.64 4.98 -17.80
N VAL A 159 -4.91 4.21 -17.00
CA VAL A 159 -5.34 2.91 -16.46
C VAL A 159 -6.22 3.06 -15.22
N LEU A 160 -5.90 4.04 -14.37
CA LEU A 160 -6.52 4.27 -13.07
C LEU A 160 -7.44 5.49 -13.06
N LYS A 161 -7.73 6.06 -14.24
CA LYS A 161 -8.44 7.35 -14.37
C LYS A 161 -9.79 7.37 -13.64
N ASP A 162 -10.57 6.31 -13.78
CA ASP A 162 -11.93 6.23 -13.23
C ASP A 162 -11.97 5.97 -11.72
N TYR A 163 -10.84 5.65 -11.10
CA TYR A 163 -10.74 5.46 -9.65
C TYR A 163 -10.51 6.77 -8.89
N PHE A 164 -10.21 7.86 -9.59
CA PHE A 164 -9.89 9.14 -9.00
C PHE A 164 -10.76 10.24 -9.58
N ALA A 165 -11.07 11.23 -8.74
CA ALA A 165 -11.80 12.42 -9.14
C ALA A 165 -10.92 13.67 -9.00
N VAL A 166 -11.18 14.65 -9.86
CA VAL A 166 -10.53 15.96 -9.82
C VAL A 166 -10.93 16.71 -8.54
N ASP A 167 -9.97 17.44 -7.96
CA ASP A 167 -10.12 18.24 -6.74
C ASP A 167 -10.61 17.45 -5.52
N LYS A 168 -10.41 16.12 -5.54
CA LYS A 168 -10.67 15.24 -4.41
C LYS A 168 -9.37 14.69 -3.83
N PRO A 169 -9.31 14.46 -2.51
CA PRO A 169 -8.22 13.72 -1.89
C PRO A 169 -8.06 12.33 -2.52
N ILE A 170 -6.82 11.90 -2.65
CA ILE A 170 -6.45 10.56 -3.11
C ILE A 170 -6.77 9.59 -1.98
N GLU A 171 -7.85 8.85 -2.14
CA GLU A 171 -8.21 7.80 -1.21
C GLU A 171 -7.92 6.44 -1.84
N ILE A 172 -6.93 5.75 -1.27
CA ILE A 172 -6.58 4.40 -1.71
C ILE A 172 -7.16 3.43 -0.70
N SER A 173 -8.28 2.81 -1.06
CA SER A 173 -8.86 1.73 -0.29
C SER A 173 -8.01 0.47 -0.39
N TYR A 174 -8.35 -0.53 0.43
CA TYR A 174 -7.72 -1.84 0.36
C TYR A 174 -7.89 -2.46 -1.04
N GLU A 175 -9.10 -2.39 -1.58
CA GLU A 175 -9.47 -2.92 -2.89
C GLU A 175 -8.73 -2.18 -3.99
N LEU A 176 -8.67 -0.84 -3.94
CA LEU A 176 -7.94 -0.05 -4.92
C LEU A 176 -6.43 -0.37 -4.89
N MET A 177 -5.83 -0.51 -3.70
CA MET A 177 -4.42 -0.89 -3.60
C MET A 177 -4.17 -2.26 -4.22
N HIS A 178 -5.06 -3.22 -3.99
CA HIS A 178 -4.98 -4.54 -4.62
C HIS A 178 -5.09 -4.45 -6.15
N GLN A 179 -6.03 -3.65 -6.67
CA GLN A 179 -6.15 -3.41 -8.11
C GLN A 179 -4.88 -2.77 -8.70
N ILE A 180 -4.26 -1.83 -7.99
CA ILE A 180 -2.99 -1.22 -8.41
C ILE A 180 -1.90 -2.29 -8.54
N PHE A 181 -1.74 -3.18 -7.55
CA PHE A 181 -0.75 -4.26 -7.65
C PHE A 181 -1.00 -5.19 -8.85
N VAL A 182 -2.26 -5.53 -9.11
CA VAL A 182 -2.64 -6.35 -10.26
C VAL A 182 -2.31 -5.61 -11.56
N LYS A 183 -2.69 -4.34 -11.69
CA LYS A 183 -2.44 -3.54 -12.89
C LYS A 183 -0.94 -3.33 -13.15
N VAL A 184 -0.13 -3.19 -12.10
CA VAL A 184 1.33 -3.14 -12.22
C VAL A 184 1.87 -4.44 -12.82
N LYS A 185 1.46 -5.60 -12.30
CA LYS A 185 1.88 -6.90 -12.83
C LYS A 185 1.41 -7.13 -14.26
N GLN A 186 0.17 -6.75 -14.58
CA GLN A 186 -0.36 -6.78 -15.95
C GLN A 186 0.47 -5.89 -16.89
N GLY A 187 0.89 -4.71 -16.43
CA GLY A 187 1.83 -3.85 -17.17
C GLY A 187 3.18 -4.53 -17.43
N CYS A 188 3.72 -5.26 -16.45
CA CYS A 188 4.93 -6.06 -16.65
C CYS A 188 4.73 -7.18 -17.69
N THR A 189 3.57 -7.86 -17.66
CA THR A 189 3.24 -8.89 -18.65
C THR A 189 3.18 -8.30 -20.07
N LYS A 190 2.55 -7.12 -20.23
CA LYS A 190 2.53 -6.40 -21.52
C LYS A 190 3.95 -6.14 -22.04
N LEU A 191 4.84 -5.65 -21.18
CA LEU A 191 6.25 -5.40 -21.53
C LEU A 191 6.98 -6.66 -22.02
N ILE A 192 6.71 -7.83 -21.42
CA ILE A 192 7.33 -9.10 -21.84
C ILE A 192 6.79 -9.54 -23.21
N LEU A 193 5.47 -9.45 -23.42
CA LEU A 193 4.85 -9.88 -24.68
C LEU A 193 5.28 -8.99 -25.85
N GLU A 194 5.30 -7.67 -25.64
CA GLU A 194 5.83 -6.71 -26.61
C GLU A 194 7.30 -7.02 -26.96
N TRP A 195 8.11 -7.38 -25.97
CA TRP A 195 9.51 -7.79 -26.18
C TRP A 195 9.66 -9.08 -26.98
N LEU A 196 8.78 -10.07 -26.75
CA LEU A 196 8.78 -11.33 -27.50
C LEU A 196 8.19 -11.20 -28.91
N GLY A 197 7.64 -10.03 -29.26
CA GLY A 197 6.94 -9.80 -30.52
C GLY A 197 5.60 -10.55 -30.60
N GLU A 198 5.02 -10.92 -29.45
CA GLU A 198 3.73 -11.59 -29.38
C GLU A 198 2.61 -10.55 -29.17
N ASP A 199 1.64 -10.55 -30.09
CA ASP A 199 0.28 -10.02 -29.97
C ASP A 199 -0.43 -10.44 -28.67
N PRO A 200 -0.58 -9.65 -27.58
CA PRO A 200 -1.42 -10.07 -26.46
C PRO A 200 -2.84 -10.51 -26.87
N GLY A 201 -3.42 -9.84 -27.86
CA GLY A 201 -4.80 -10.02 -28.28
C GLY A 201 -5.11 -11.42 -28.84
N ASP A 202 -4.10 -12.13 -29.34
CA ASP A 202 -4.29 -13.40 -30.05
C ASP A 202 -4.26 -14.65 -29.14
N ARG A 203 -3.80 -14.53 -27.89
CA ARG A 203 -3.62 -15.69 -26.99
C ARG A 203 -4.35 -15.59 -25.66
N PHE A 204 -4.39 -14.42 -25.00
CA PHE A 204 -5.02 -14.26 -23.68
C PHE A 204 -5.41 -12.80 -23.40
N ASP A 205 -6.58 -12.58 -22.79
CA ASP A 205 -6.96 -11.25 -22.29
C ASP A 205 -6.15 -10.89 -21.04
N ILE A 206 -5.18 -9.99 -21.18
CA ILE A 206 -4.32 -9.54 -20.08
C ILE A 206 -5.13 -8.94 -18.94
N ASP A 207 -6.25 -8.27 -19.24
CA ASP A 207 -7.09 -7.64 -18.23
C ASP A 207 -7.83 -8.67 -17.36
N GLN A 208 -7.93 -9.93 -17.82
CA GLN A 208 -8.50 -11.05 -17.07
C GLN A 208 -7.49 -11.78 -16.16
N LEU A 209 -6.19 -11.47 -16.25
CA LEU A 209 -5.17 -12.12 -15.41
C LEU A 209 -5.35 -11.76 -13.92
N LYS A 210 -5.87 -12.72 -13.14
CA LYS A 210 -5.96 -12.63 -11.67
C LYS A 210 -4.73 -13.25 -11.02
N GLY A 211 -3.66 -12.46 -10.91
CA GLY A 211 -2.44 -12.83 -10.20
C GLY A 211 -1.39 -13.47 -11.10
N PHE A 212 -0.17 -12.92 -11.02
CA PHE A 212 1.00 -13.46 -11.70
C PHE A 212 1.90 -14.12 -10.64
N ALA A 213 2.12 -15.43 -10.77
CA ALA A 213 3.18 -16.15 -10.09
C ALA A 213 4.03 -16.81 -11.19
N ILE A 214 5.14 -16.18 -11.58
CA ILE A 214 6.10 -16.79 -12.51
C ILE A 214 6.93 -17.77 -11.69
N GLN A 215 6.48 -19.01 -11.58
CA GLN A 215 7.33 -20.06 -11.04
C GLN A 215 8.41 -20.39 -12.07
N LYS A 216 9.67 -20.39 -11.65
CA LYS A 216 10.78 -20.88 -12.45
C LYS A 216 10.48 -22.35 -12.75
N GLY A 217 10.16 -22.68 -14.00
CA GLY A 217 10.01 -24.07 -14.42
C GLY A 217 11.32 -24.79 -14.10
N SER A 218 11.26 -25.74 -13.16
CA SER A 218 12.34 -26.70 -12.95
C SER A 218 12.52 -27.45 -14.26
N ARG A 219 13.49 -27.05 -15.07
CA ARG A 219 13.99 -27.92 -16.14
C ARG A 219 14.70 -29.06 -15.41
N ASN A 220 14.10 -30.24 -15.51
CA ASN A 220 14.65 -31.51 -15.03
C ASN A 220 16.16 -31.59 -15.31
N ALA A 221 16.91 -31.79 -14.23
CA ALA A 221 18.22 -32.42 -14.23
C ALA A 221 18.08 -33.75 -13.50
#